data_AF-A0A5C3Q422-F1
#
_entry.id   AF-A0A5C3Q422-F1
#
_cell.length_a   1.000
_cell.length_b   1.000
_cell.length_c   1.000
_cell.angle_alpha   90.00
_cell.angle_beta   90.00
_cell.angle_gamma   90.00
#
_symmetry.space_group_name_H-M   'P 1'
#
loop_
_entity.id
_entity.type
_entity.pdbx_description
1 polymer ?
#
loop_
_entity_poly.entity_id
_entity_poly.type
_entity_poly.pdbx_seq_one_letter_code
_entity_poly.pdbx_strand_id
1 'polypeptide(L)'
;MNVDLMGRINELRTSERRALLRCKRPILHLERAGEQPLVCYLSLPEDYDTYLRPFIPSTVRQLVSELHRCSVLKMISRGPSSWNIIPPTRPTFNVLRSFNYMNSGDHLERRLESRMPPFFEETPLLEEVSCLYRFPDRWKTLTSLRLSICHVKVQELIELLCFTENLKVLALHLLMSPSPFDFPSPSSNANGLTWTTRTTPDDATPSPSIDTTNIALLPQLDKMDIDYNWPNSLDHDPLSIYRRRIIRDVLPRILCPKVSTIRVSAPVANIFMGLSSSIQKLQSGTTRFKPCNA
;
A
#
# COMPACT_ATOMS: atom_id res chain seq x y z
N MET A 1 1.28 -16.23 40.98
CA MET A 1 0.67 -16.47 39.64
C MET A 1 -0.55 -15.59 39.32
N ASN A 2 -1.23 -14.96 40.29
CA ASN A 2 -2.43 -14.11 40.02
C ASN A 2 -2.15 -12.64 39.62
N VAL A 3 -0.95 -12.11 39.93
CA VAL A 3 -0.62 -10.69 39.67
C VAL A 3 -0.46 -10.40 38.17
N ASP A 4 0.08 -11.35 37.40
CA ASP A 4 0.28 -11.22 35.95
C ASP A 4 -1.06 -11.16 35.19
N LEU A 5 -2.06 -11.94 35.61
CA LEU A 5 -3.37 -11.98 34.96
C LEU A 5 -4.13 -10.65 35.09
N MET A 6 -4.10 -10.04 36.29
CA MET A 6 -4.75 -8.74 36.52
C MET A 6 -4.06 -7.61 35.74
N GLY A 7 -2.73 -7.67 35.59
CA GLY A 7 -1.97 -6.76 34.72
C GLY A 7 -2.47 -6.80 33.28
N ARG A 8 -2.51 -8.01 32.68
CA ARG A 8 -2.97 -8.22 31.30
C ARG A 8 -4.42 -7.76 31.08
N ILE A 9 -5.32 -8.02 32.03
CA ILE A 9 -6.72 -7.56 31.94
C ILE A 9 -6.80 -6.03 31.91
N ASN A 10 -6.00 -5.34 32.73
CA ASN A 10 -5.97 -3.87 32.76
C ASN A 10 -5.37 -3.28 31.47
N GLU A 11 -4.32 -3.91 30.93
CA GLU A 11 -3.75 -3.53 29.64
C GLU A 11 -4.75 -3.68 28.49
N LEU A 12 -5.47 -4.80 28.43
CA LEU A 12 -6.52 -5.04 27.44
C LEU A 12 -7.62 -3.97 27.52
N ARG A 13 -8.14 -3.69 28.72
CA ARG A 13 -9.16 -2.65 28.93
C ARG A 13 -8.65 -1.26 28.51
N THR A 14 -7.39 -0.97 28.78
CA THR A 14 -6.76 0.31 28.40
C THR A 14 -6.58 0.39 26.89
N SER A 15 -6.21 -0.70 26.23
CA SER A 15 -6.12 -0.79 24.78
C SER A 15 -7.48 -0.57 24.11
N GLU A 16 -8.52 -1.27 24.58
CA GLU A 16 -9.90 -1.13 24.10
C GLU A 16 -10.40 0.31 24.19
N ARG A 17 -10.18 0.97 25.35
CA ARG A 17 -10.59 2.36 25.55
C ARG A 17 -9.88 3.30 24.58
N ARG A 18 -8.58 3.09 24.34
CA ARG A 18 -7.79 3.88 23.37
C ARG A 18 -8.30 3.65 21.94
N ALA A 19 -8.57 2.41 21.56
CA ALA A 19 -9.12 2.05 20.26
C ALA A 19 -10.48 2.73 20.01
N LEU A 20 -11.38 2.68 20.99
CA LEU A 20 -12.69 3.33 20.91
C LEU A 20 -12.56 4.85 20.76
N LEU A 21 -11.69 5.49 21.53
CA LEU A 21 -11.45 6.92 21.43
C LEU A 21 -10.86 7.32 20.07
N ARG A 22 -9.97 6.50 19.49
CA ARG A 22 -9.42 6.71 18.14
C ARG A 22 -10.48 6.68 17.05
N CYS A 23 -11.59 5.95 17.25
CA CYS A 23 -12.69 5.88 16.28
C CYS A 23 -13.74 6.96 16.53
N LYS A 24 -14.16 7.17 17.79
CA LYS A 24 -15.21 8.14 18.15
C LYS A 24 -14.83 9.59 17.86
N ARG A 25 -13.56 9.97 18.06
CA ARG A 25 -13.10 11.34 17.79
C ARG A 25 -13.30 11.71 16.31
N PRO A 26 -12.79 10.94 15.33
CA PRO A 26 -13.08 11.17 13.92
C PRO A 26 -14.56 11.26 13.58
N ILE A 27 -15.40 10.36 14.12
CA ILE A 27 -16.85 10.37 13.90
C ILE A 27 -17.45 11.72 14.32
N LEU A 28 -17.18 12.16 15.55
CA LEU A 28 -17.69 13.45 16.05
C LEU A 28 -17.20 14.64 15.21
N HIS A 29 -15.98 14.58 14.68
CA HIS A 29 -15.47 15.62 13.79
C HIS A 29 -16.16 15.60 12.41
N LEU A 30 -16.39 14.41 11.86
CA LEU A 30 -17.16 14.23 10.63
C LEU A 30 -18.58 14.76 10.84
N GLU A 31 -19.30 14.35 11.89
CA GLU A 31 -20.65 14.83 12.20
C GLU A 31 -20.72 16.36 12.29
N ARG A 32 -19.77 17.00 12.99
CA ARG A 32 -19.73 18.47 13.13
C ARG A 32 -19.47 19.23 11.83
N ALA A 33 -18.79 18.62 10.86
CA ALA A 33 -18.47 19.27 9.59
C ALA A 33 -19.65 19.30 8.60
N GLY A 34 -20.77 18.62 8.87
CA GLY A 34 -21.97 18.67 8.03
C GLY A 34 -21.75 18.11 6.63
N GLU A 35 -21.83 18.89 5.57
CA GLU A 35 -21.62 18.39 4.19
C GLU A 35 -20.26 18.80 3.60
N GLN A 36 -19.44 19.52 4.37
CA GLN A 36 -18.19 20.05 3.84
C GLN A 36 -17.16 18.94 3.58
N PRO A 37 -16.45 18.97 2.44
CA PRO A 37 -15.37 18.03 2.16
C PRO A 37 -14.23 18.17 3.19
N LEU A 38 -13.79 17.04 3.73
CA LEU A 38 -12.78 17.02 4.79
C LEU A 38 -11.47 16.37 4.38
N VAL A 39 -10.39 16.88 4.96
CA VAL A 39 -9.10 16.20 5.01
C VAL A 39 -9.04 15.36 6.29
N CYS A 40 -9.06 14.04 6.14
CA CYS A 40 -9.07 13.08 7.24
C CYS A 40 -7.73 12.34 7.33
N TYR A 41 -7.18 12.29 8.55
CA TYR A 41 -6.02 11.48 8.89
C TYR A 41 -6.45 10.44 9.91
N LEU A 42 -6.47 9.18 9.49
CA LEU A 42 -7.03 8.08 10.27
C LEU A 42 -5.95 7.07 10.66
N SER A 43 -5.93 6.71 11.93
CA SER A 43 -5.14 5.59 12.44
C SER A 43 -6.10 4.61 13.09
N LEU A 44 -6.38 3.52 12.38
CA LEU A 44 -7.29 2.50 12.89
C LEU A 44 -6.59 1.65 13.95
N PRO A 45 -7.33 1.16 14.97
CA PRO A 45 -6.79 0.19 15.90
C PRO A 45 -6.33 -1.06 15.15
N GLU A 46 -5.13 -1.53 15.47
CA GLU A 46 -4.65 -2.82 14.97
C GLU A 46 -5.54 -3.93 15.53
N ASP A 47 -5.76 -4.97 14.73
CA ASP A 47 -6.47 -6.20 15.11
C ASP A 47 -7.84 -5.92 15.78
N TYR A 48 -8.64 -4.99 15.25
CA TYR A 48 -9.90 -4.63 15.90
C TYR A 48 -10.91 -5.78 16.02
N ASP A 49 -10.73 -6.79 15.17
CA ASP A 49 -11.49 -8.04 15.13
C ASP A 49 -11.15 -8.96 16.32
N THR A 50 -10.02 -8.74 16.97
CA THR A 50 -9.61 -9.50 18.16
C THR A 50 -10.17 -8.94 19.46
N TYR A 51 -10.76 -7.74 19.46
CA TYR A 51 -11.39 -7.21 20.66
C TYR A 51 -12.66 -7.99 20.99
N LEU A 52 -12.73 -8.50 22.22
CA LEU A 52 -13.87 -9.25 22.74
C LEU A 52 -15.17 -8.42 22.75
N ARG A 53 -15.07 -7.09 22.75
CA ARG A 53 -16.22 -6.19 22.79
C ARG A 53 -16.75 -5.86 21.39
N PRO A 54 -18.04 -6.15 21.10
CA PRO A 54 -18.64 -5.87 19.79
C PRO A 54 -18.75 -4.35 19.46
N PHE A 55 -18.59 -3.49 20.47
CA PHE A 55 -18.65 -2.04 20.33
C PHE A 55 -17.50 -1.46 19.48
N ILE A 56 -16.31 -2.06 19.50
CA ILE A 56 -15.19 -1.55 18.71
C ILE A 56 -15.44 -1.80 17.21
N PRO A 57 -15.70 -3.05 16.76
CA PRO A 57 -16.04 -3.30 15.37
C PRO A 57 -17.21 -2.44 14.86
N SER A 58 -18.30 -2.31 15.62
CA SER A 58 -19.43 -1.46 15.23
C SER A 58 -19.07 0.02 15.12
N THR A 59 -18.23 0.55 16.01
CA THR A 59 -17.73 1.94 15.90
C THR A 59 -16.82 2.10 14.68
N VAL A 60 -16.00 1.11 14.34
CA VAL A 60 -15.18 1.16 13.11
C VAL A 60 -16.08 1.12 11.86
N ARG A 61 -17.15 0.31 11.85
CA ARG A 61 -18.15 0.31 10.76
C ARG A 61 -18.76 1.68 10.55
N GLN A 62 -19.23 2.30 11.64
CA GLN A 62 -19.81 3.63 11.60
C GLN A 62 -18.80 4.66 11.09
N LEU A 63 -17.55 4.58 11.54
CA LEU A 63 -16.50 5.45 11.04
C LEU A 63 -16.30 5.28 9.53
N VAL A 64 -16.17 4.04 9.05
CA VAL A 64 -15.98 3.74 7.62
C VAL A 64 -17.17 4.22 6.79
N SER A 65 -18.41 4.09 7.29
CA SER A 65 -19.58 4.60 6.58
C SER A 65 -19.57 6.12 6.44
N GLU A 66 -18.91 6.86 7.33
CA GLU A 66 -18.80 8.33 7.26
C GLU A 66 -17.62 8.84 6.40
N LEU A 67 -16.68 7.97 6.00
CA LEU A 67 -15.49 8.40 5.26
C LEU A 67 -15.79 8.89 3.84
N HIS A 68 -16.96 8.57 3.27
CA HIS A 68 -17.38 8.99 1.92
C HIS A 68 -17.36 10.51 1.71
N ARG A 69 -17.37 11.28 2.81
CA ARG A 69 -17.36 12.75 2.84
C ARG A 69 -15.95 13.35 2.76
N CYS A 70 -14.91 12.53 2.80
CA CYS A 70 -13.53 12.99 2.76
C CYS A 70 -13.09 13.27 1.33
N SER A 71 -12.54 14.47 1.08
CA SER A 71 -11.84 14.79 -0.17
C SER A 71 -10.40 14.28 -0.17
N VAL A 72 -9.79 14.22 1.01
CA VAL A 72 -8.46 13.65 1.22
C VAL A 72 -8.53 12.68 2.39
N LEU A 73 -8.15 11.44 2.15
CA LEU A 73 -8.13 10.41 3.18
C LEU A 73 -6.73 9.82 3.30
N LYS A 74 -6.12 9.98 4.47
CA LYS A 74 -4.82 9.38 4.80
C LYS A 74 -5.00 8.38 5.92
N MET A 75 -4.78 7.11 5.63
CA MET A 75 -4.82 6.02 6.57
C MET A 75 -3.40 5.61 6.94
N ILE A 76 -3.06 5.83 8.21
CA ILE A 76 -1.72 5.71 8.77
C ILE A 76 -1.77 4.71 9.92
N SER A 77 -1.43 3.45 9.63
CA SER A 77 -1.11 2.36 10.57
C SER A 77 -1.22 1.02 9.84
N ARG A 78 -0.99 -0.08 10.57
CA ARG A 78 -1.56 -1.37 10.18
C ARG A 78 -3.08 -1.18 10.09
N GLY A 79 -3.60 -1.24 8.87
CA GLY A 79 -5.04 -1.41 8.66
C GLY A 79 -5.49 -2.73 9.29
N PRO A 80 -6.79 -3.00 9.31
CA PRO A 80 -7.23 -4.30 9.79
C PRO A 80 -6.68 -5.47 8.98
N SER A 81 -6.54 -6.60 9.66
CA SER A 81 -6.33 -7.93 9.08
C SER A 81 -7.37 -8.24 8.00
N SER A 82 -8.64 -7.88 8.25
CA SER A 82 -9.74 -8.09 7.31
C SER A 82 -10.67 -6.90 7.25
N TRP A 83 -11.11 -6.55 6.04
CA TRP A 83 -12.11 -5.51 5.81
C TRP A 83 -13.54 -6.04 5.87
N ASN A 84 -13.79 -7.20 6.49
CA ASN A 84 -15.10 -7.85 6.60
C ASN A 84 -16.16 -7.03 7.38
N ILE A 85 -15.74 -5.92 7.98
CA ILE A 85 -16.60 -4.94 8.62
C ILE A 85 -17.21 -3.94 7.62
N ILE A 86 -17.31 -4.28 6.33
CA ILE A 86 -17.92 -3.38 5.36
C ILE A 86 -19.34 -3.04 5.87
N PRO A 87 -19.73 -1.75 5.93
CA PRO A 87 -21.11 -1.41 6.17
C PRO A 87 -22.00 -2.12 5.13
N PRO A 88 -23.23 -2.51 5.49
CA PRO A 88 -24.11 -3.25 4.58
C PRO A 88 -24.33 -2.52 3.26
N THR A 89 -24.34 -1.19 3.29
CA THR A 89 -24.26 -0.31 2.12
C THR A 89 -22.81 0.11 1.88
N ARG A 90 -22.26 -0.22 0.71
CA ARG A 90 -20.92 0.21 0.32
C ARG A 90 -20.88 1.73 0.15
N PRO A 91 -20.02 2.46 0.89
CA PRO A 91 -19.90 3.90 0.72
C PRO A 91 -19.32 4.22 -0.68
N THR A 92 -19.95 5.16 -1.38
CA THR A 92 -19.44 5.71 -2.63
C THR A 92 -18.71 7.02 -2.36
N PHE A 93 -17.44 7.09 -2.75
CA PHE A 93 -16.57 8.21 -2.43
C PHE A 93 -16.61 9.24 -3.54
N ASN A 94 -17.74 9.93 -3.66
CA ASN A 94 -18.00 10.86 -4.76
C ASN A 94 -17.19 12.17 -4.68
N VAL A 95 -16.53 12.44 -3.55
CA VAL A 95 -15.71 13.65 -3.36
C VAL A 95 -14.23 13.36 -3.11
N LEU A 96 -13.84 12.08 -3.01
CA LEU A 96 -12.47 11.68 -2.68
C LEU A 96 -11.55 11.93 -3.88
N ARG A 97 -10.58 12.83 -3.70
CA ARG A 97 -9.57 13.20 -4.70
C ARG A 97 -8.20 12.62 -4.39
N SER A 98 -7.84 12.50 -3.11
CA SER A 98 -6.53 12.01 -2.70
C SER A 98 -6.66 10.92 -1.64
N PHE A 99 -6.13 9.74 -1.93
CA PHE A 99 -6.14 8.60 -1.03
C PHE A 99 -4.72 8.15 -0.71
N ASN A 100 -4.38 8.06 0.56
CA ASN A 100 -3.09 7.56 1.02
C ASN A 100 -3.29 6.43 2.03
N TYR A 101 -2.89 5.23 1.64
CA TYR A 101 -2.95 4.02 2.46
C TYR A 101 -1.53 3.48 2.67
N MET A 102 -0.95 3.78 3.84
CA MET A 102 0.37 3.27 4.23
C MET A 102 0.21 2.20 5.31
N ASN A 103 0.20 0.93 4.90
CA ASN A 103 0.25 -0.19 5.83
C ASN A 103 1.70 -0.47 6.24
N SER A 104 2.13 0.07 7.38
CA SER A 104 3.51 -0.06 7.88
C SER A 104 3.79 -1.40 8.59
N GLY A 105 2.95 -2.43 8.44
CA GLY A 105 3.15 -3.68 9.19
C GLY A 105 4.34 -4.49 8.68
N ASP A 106 5.26 -4.90 9.55
CA ASP A 106 6.51 -5.59 9.16
C ASP A 106 6.31 -7.05 8.68
N HIS A 107 5.13 -7.63 8.85
CA HIS A 107 4.87 -9.01 8.49
C HIS A 107 4.51 -9.14 7.01
N LEU A 108 5.51 -9.52 6.19
CA LEU A 108 5.39 -9.74 4.75
C LEU A 108 4.19 -10.63 4.37
N GLU A 109 3.95 -11.70 5.14
CA GLU A 109 2.86 -12.64 4.90
C GLU A 109 1.47 -11.99 5.02
N ARG A 110 1.25 -11.19 6.08
CA ARG A 110 -0.02 -10.44 6.25
C ARG A 110 -0.17 -9.31 5.23
N ARG A 111 0.92 -8.83 4.61
CA ARG A 111 0.85 -7.78 3.59
C ARG A 111 0.15 -8.27 2.31
N LEU A 112 0.39 -9.52 1.92
CA LEU A 112 -0.18 -10.12 0.71
C LEU A 112 -1.71 -10.26 0.80
N GLU A 113 -2.23 -10.47 2.01
CA GLU A 113 -3.67 -10.57 2.27
C GLU A 113 -4.33 -9.21 2.49
N SER A 114 -3.56 -8.18 2.88
CA SER A 114 -4.06 -6.82 3.09
C SER A 114 -4.39 -6.11 1.76
N ARG A 115 -5.45 -6.60 1.10
CA ARG A 115 -6.00 -5.94 -0.09
C ARG A 115 -6.55 -4.58 0.27
N MET A 116 -6.42 -3.63 -0.66
CA MET A 116 -7.14 -2.38 -0.57
C MET A 116 -8.64 -2.69 -0.40
N PRO A 117 -9.36 -1.95 0.45
CA PRO A 117 -10.78 -2.23 0.67
C PRO A 117 -11.58 -2.11 -0.62
N PRO A 118 -12.49 -3.07 -0.91
CA PRO A 118 -13.23 -3.08 -2.17
C PRO A 118 -14.17 -1.88 -2.33
N PHE A 119 -14.53 -1.20 -1.23
CA PHE A 119 -15.33 0.02 -1.30
C PHE A 119 -14.56 1.24 -1.83
N PHE A 120 -13.24 1.18 -1.97
CA PHE A 120 -12.46 2.23 -2.66
C PHE A 120 -12.37 2.02 -4.18
N GLU A 121 -12.88 0.90 -4.69
CA GLU A 121 -12.95 0.66 -6.15
C GLU A 121 -13.87 1.67 -6.84
N GLU A 122 -14.88 2.18 -6.13
CA GLU A 122 -15.86 3.15 -6.62
C GLU A 122 -15.53 4.56 -6.11
N THR A 123 -14.48 5.14 -6.70
CA THR A 123 -13.92 6.46 -6.38
C THR A 123 -13.77 7.29 -7.66
N PRO A 124 -14.87 7.78 -8.26
CA PRO A 124 -14.85 8.33 -9.61
C PRO A 124 -14.01 9.60 -9.77
N LEU A 125 -13.78 10.35 -8.69
CA LEU A 125 -13.00 11.59 -8.71
C LEU A 125 -11.56 11.41 -8.17
N LEU A 126 -11.09 10.18 -8.02
CA LEU A 126 -9.79 9.91 -7.43
C LEU A 126 -8.66 10.34 -8.39
N GLU A 127 -7.91 11.34 -7.97
CA GLU A 127 -6.84 11.94 -8.76
C GLU A 127 -5.47 11.46 -8.28
N GLU A 128 -5.31 11.29 -6.96
CA GLU A 128 -4.04 10.91 -6.32
C GLU A 128 -4.20 9.66 -5.47
N VAL A 129 -3.34 8.67 -5.72
CA VAL A 129 -3.26 7.47 -4.87
C VAL A 129 -1.84 7.25 -4.38
N SER A 130 -1.71 6.98 -3.09
CA SER A 130 -0.50 6.48 -2.46
C SER A 130 -0.80 5.17 -1.75
N CYS A 131 -0.42 4.02 -2.32
CA CYS A 131 -0.68 2.70 -1.71
C CYS A 131 0.49 1.72 -1.90
N LEU A 132 0.42 0.61 -1.17
CA LEU A 132 1.48 -0.41 -1.16
C LEU A 132 1.18 -1.63 -2.07
N TYR A 133 -0.10 -1.99 -2.30
CA TYR A 133 -0.47 -3.22 -3.03
C TYR A 133 -1.83 -3.12 -3.73
N ARG A 134 -1.93 -3.83 -4.88
CA ARG A 134 -3.12 -4.17 -5.71
C ARG A 134 -4.08 -3.01 -6.04
N PHE A 135 -4.42 -2.90 -7.31
CA PHE A 135 -5.20 -1.79 -7.83
C PHE A 135 -6.56 -2.28 -8.34
N PRO A 136 -7.62 -1.47 -8.20
CA PRO A 136 -8.87 -1.70 -8.91
C PRO A 136 -8.70 -1.43 -10.41
N ASP A 137 -9.45 -2.18 -11.22
CA ASP A 137 -9.49 -2.00 -12.68
C ASP A 137 -10.22 -0.71 -13.12
N ARG A 138 -10.77 0.07 -12.17
CA ARG A 138 -11.76 1.13 -12.43
C ARG A 138 -11.25 2.57 -12.28
N TRP A 139 -9.96 2.78 -12.01
CA TRP A 139 -9.39 4.11 -11.75
C TRP A 139 -9.03 4.90 -13.02
N LYS A 140 -10.03 5.17 -13.86
CA LYS A 140 -9.84 5.89 -15.13
C LYS A 140 -9.46 7.36 -14.97
N THR A 141 -9.84 8.00 -13.86
CA THR A 141 -9.59 9.43 -13.58
C THR A 141 -8.26 9.71 -12.88
N LEU A 142 -7.51 8.65 -12.55
CA LEU A 142 -6.26 8.77 -11.81
C LEU A 142 -5.21 9.54 -12.62
N THR A 143 -4.70 10.62 -12.06
CA THR A 143 -3.67 11.47 -12.71
C THR A 143 -2.31 11.37 -12.02
N SER A 144 -2.30 11.02 -10.73
CA SER A 144 -1.09 10.80 -9.95
C SER A 144 -1.15 9.49 -9.19
N LEU A 145 -0.15 8.65 -9.39
CA LEU A 145 0.03 7.41 -8.67
C LEU A 145 1.39 7.41 -7.99
N ARG A 146 1.39 7.24 -6.68
CA ARG A 146 2.58 7.02 -5.86
C ARG A 146 2.56 5.62 -5.28
N LEU A 147 3.46 4.76 -5.76
CA LEU A 147 3.68 3.45 -5.16
C LEU A 147 4.85 3.56 -4.20
N SER A 148 4.65 3.11 -2.97
CA SER A 148 5.72 3.04 -1.97
C SER A 148 5.86 1.61 -1.48
N ILE A 149 7.09 1.14 -1.24
CA ILE A 149 7.38 -0.17 -0.62
C ILE A 149 6.55 -1.30 -1.29
N CYS A 150 6.57 -1.31 -2.62
CA CYS A 150 5.64 -2.07 -3.42
C CYS A 150 6.30 -3.38 -3.88
N HIS A 151 5.65 -4.52 -3.66
CA HIS A 151 6.05 -5.85 -4.17
C HIS A 151 5.29 -6.20 -5.46
N VAL A 152 4.97 -5.19 -6.27
CA VAL A 152 4.23 -5.38 -7.51
C VAL A 152 5.16 -6.01 -8.55
N LYS A 153 4.71 -7.11 -9.16
CA LYS A 153 5.43 -7.71 -10.28
C LYS A 153 5.43 -6.72 -11.45
N VAL A 154 6.45 -6.78 -12.29
CA VAL A 154 6.52 -5.98 -13.53
C VAL A 154 5.22 -6.06 -14.33
N GLN A 155 4.68 -7.26 -14.49
CA GLN A 155 3.44 -7.52 -15.22
C GLN A 155 2.23 -6.79 -14.60
N GLU A 156 2.10 -6.83 -13.27
CA GLU A 156 1.02 -6.15 -12.54
C GLU A 156 1.15 -4.62 -12.63
N LEU A 157 2.39 -4.10 -12.65
CA LEU A 157 2.64 -2.67 -12.87
C LEU A 157 2.25 -2.27 -14.30
N ILE A 158 2.59 -3.09 -15.30
CA ILE A 158 2.19 -2.86 -16.69
C ILE A 158 0.67 -2.86 -16.82
N GLU A 159 -0.01 -3.85 -16.25
CA GLU A 159 -1.48 -3.94 -16.27
C GLU A 159 -2.12 -2.69 -15.66
N LEU A 160 -1.67 -2.28 -14.47
CA LEU A 160 -2.11 -1.02 -13.85
C LEU A 160 -1.95 0.19 -14.76
N LEU A 161 -0.80 0.28 -15.41
CA LEU A 161 -0.44 1.37 -16.30
C LEU A 161 -1.26 1.37 -17.59
N CYS A 162 -1.67 0.20 -18.08
CA CYS A 162 -2.61 0.07 -19.20
C CYS A 162 -4.03 0.59 -18.85
N PHE A 163 -4.48 0.44 -17.60
CA PHE A 163 -5.84 0.87 -17.18
C PHE A 163 -5.94 2.35 -16.79
N THR A 164 -4.81 3.01 -16.55
CA THR A 164 -4.76 4.39 -16.05
C THR A 164 -4.51 5.38 -17.18
N GLU A 165 -5.48 5.48 -18.10
CA GLU A 165 -5.40 6.29 -19.34
C GLU A 165 -5.07 7.76 -19.12
N ASN A 166 -5.36 8.31 -17.94
CA ASN A 166 -5.14 9.72 -17.58
C ASN A 166 -3.94 9.95 -16.66
N LEU A 167 -3.15 8.91 -16.39
CA LEU A 167 -2.01 9.02 -15.50
C LEU A 167 -0.96 9.95 -16.10
N LYS A 168 -0.60 11.00 -15.36
CA LYS A 168 0.43 11.98 -15.73
C LYS A 168 1.71 11.79 -14.92
N VAL A 169 1.54 11.47 -13.63
CA VAL A 169 2.64 11.35 -12.67
C VAL A 169 2.66 9.94 -12.08
N LEU A 170 3.75 9.22 -12.33
CA LEU A 170 4.04 7.94 -11.68
C LEU A 170 5.25 8.11 -10.76
N ALA A 171 5.07 7.94 -9.46
CA ALA A 171 6.14 7.96 -8.47
C ALA A 171 6.31 6.56 -7.87
N LEU A 172 7.48 5.96 -8.05
CA LEU A 172 7.83 4.63 -7.57
C LEU A 172 8.91 4.75 -6.50
N HIS A 173 8.55 4.42 -5.26
CA HIS A 173 9.45 4.37 -4.12
C HIS A 173 9.58 2.90 -3.72
N LEU A 174 10.79 2.34 -3.71
CA LEU A 174 11.04 0.95 -3.30
C LEU A 174 10.25 -0.11 -4.10
N LEU A 175 10.73 -0.46 -5.29
CA LEU A 175 10.35 -1.73 -5.92
C LEU A 175 11.12 -2.85 -5.22
N MET A 176 10.47 -3.59 -4.33
CA MET A 176 11.07 -4.79 -3.77
C MET A 176 10.79 -5.94 -4.73
N SER A 177 11.84 -6.50 -5.33
CA SER A 177 11.72 -7.74 -6.10
C SER A 177 11.07 -8.80 -5.22
N PRO A 178 10.10 -9.58 -5.73
CA PRO A 178 9.72 -10.81 -5.05
C PRO A 178 11.01 -11.60 -4.82
N SER A 179 11.18 -12.07 -3.60
CA SER A 179 12.34 -12.90 -3.26
C SER A 179 12.28 -14.14 -4.16
N PRO A 180 13.40 -14.63 -4.72
CA PRO A 180 13.41 -15.93 -5.38
C PRO A 180 13.01 -17.09 -4.43
N PHE A 181 12.90 -16.82 -3.13
CA PHE A 181 12.41 -17.75 -2.11
C PHE A 181 10.89 -17.66 -1.87
N ASP A 182 10.14 -16.83 -2.58
CA ASP A 182 8.66 -16.74 -2.47
C ASP A 182 7.93 -17.89 -3.20
N PHE A 183 8.66 -18.88 -3.73
CA PHE A 183 8.05 -20.14 -4.14
C PHE A 183 7.75 -20.98 -2.90
N PRO A 184 6.56 -21.59 -2.78
CA PRO A 184 6.28 -22.50 -1.69
C PRO A 184 7.37 -23.57 -1.68
N SER A 185 8.21 -23.55 -0.65
CA SER A 185 9.20 -24.59 -0.44
C SER A 185 8.44 -25.91 -0.48
N PRO A 186 8.83 -26.89 -1.34
CA PRO A 186 8.16 -28.17 -1.36
C PRO A 186 8.21 -28.72 0.06
N SER A 187 7.02 -28.92 0.64
CA SER A 187 6.84 -29.40 1.99
C SER A 187 7.76 -30.60 2.21
N SER A 188 8.63 -30.49 3.19
CA SER A 188 9.66 -31.47 3.57
C SER A 188 9.04 -32.73 4.18
N ASN A 189 8.17 -33.41 3.43
CA ASN A 189 7.55 -34.68 3.78
C ASN A 189 7.69 -35.63 2.59
N ALA A 190 8.92 -35.85 2.12
CA ALA A 190 9.24 -36.95 1.22
C ALA A 190 10.56 -37.57 1.67
N ASN A 191 10.43 -38.59 2.53
CA ASN A 191 11.51 -39.52 2.80
C ASN A 191 11.89 -40.23 1.50
N GLY A 192 13.16 -40.18 1.15
CA GLY A 192 13.78 -41.10 0.20
C GLY A 192 13.76 -40.65 -1.26
N LEU A 193 14.78 -39.91 -1.66
CA LEU A 193 15.55 -40.15 -2.89
C LEU A 193 16.80 -39.29 -2.86
N THR A 194 17.94 -39.94 -2.70
CA THR A 194 19.29 -39.38 -2.83
C THR A 194 19.47 -38.83 -4.24
N TRP A 195 19.55 -37.52 -4.39
CA TRP A 195 20.01 -36.91 -5.63
C TRP A 195 21.53 -36.95 -5.65
N THR A 196 22.09 -37.89 -6.41
CA THR A 196 23.49 -37.83 -6.81
C THR A 196 23.65 -36.71 -7.82
N THR A 197 24.42 -35.69 -7.45
CA THR A 197 24.91 -34.63 -8.33
C THR A 197 25.71 -35.24 -9.47
N ARG A 198 25.11 -35.32 -10.66
CA ARG A 198 25.83 -35.48 -11.92
C ARG A 198 25.82 -34.15 -12.65
N THR A 199 26.96 -33.50 -12.61
CA THR A 199 27.34 -32.37 -13.46
C THR A 199 27.36 -32.80 -14.92
N THR A 200 26.55 -32.12 -15.73
CA THR A 200 26.80 -31.88 -17.15
C THR A 200 26.57 -30.39 -17.41
N PRO A 201 27.57 -29.64 -17.89
CA PRO A 201 27.38 -28.34 -18.51
C PRO A 201 26.88 -28.58 -19.95
N ASP A 202 26.08 -27.66 -20.47
CA ASP A 202 25.53 -27.59 -21.84
C ASP A 202 24.02 -27.88 -21.92
N ASP A 203 23.22 -26.96 -21.38
CA ASP A 203 22.01 -26.54 -22.09
C ASP A 203 21.66 -25.10 -21.67
N ALA A 204 22.35 -24.15 -22.29
CA ALA A 204 21.98 -22.74 -22.21
C ALA A 204 20.70 -22.56 -23.03
N THR A 205 19.55 -22.91 -22.46
CA THR A 205 18.26 -22.52 -23.02
C THR A 205 18.24 -21.00 -23.08
N PRO A 206 18.22 -20.38 -24.27
CA PRO A 206 18.19 -18.94 -24.38
C PRO A 206 16.92 -18.47 -23.69
N SER A 207 17.05 -17.56 -22.71
CA SER A 207 15.88 -16.83 -22.23
C SER A 207 15.16 -16.28 -23.46
N PRO A 208 13.82 -16.42 -23.57
CA PRO A 208 13.10 -15.96 -24.75
C PRO A 208 13.46 -14.50 -24.98
N SER A 209 14.12 -14.25 -26.11
CA SER A 209 14.37 -12.90 -26.59
C SER A 209 12.99 -12.30 -26.82
N ILE A 210 12.54 -11.47 -25.89
CA ILE A 210 11.38 -10.61 -26.12
C ILE A 210 11.76 -9.77 -27.34
N ASP A 211 11.13 -10.06 -28.47
CA ASP A 211 11.32 -9.32 -29.72
C ASP A 211 10.81 -7.89 -29.49
N THR A 212 11.76 -6.98 -29.25
CA THR A 212 11.52 -5.59 -28.81
C THR A 212 11.34 -4.62 -29.97
N THR A 213 11.08 -5.11 -31.18
CA THR A 213 11.11 -4.27 -32.39
C THR A 213 9.82 -3.52 -32.70
N ASN A 214 8.80 -3.55 -31.84
CA ASN A 214 7.55 -2.85 -32.10
C ASN A 214 7.01 -2.03 -30.92
N ILE A 215 6.83 -0.74 -31.19
CA ILE A 215 5.89 0.23 -30.59
C ILE A 215 6.46 1.09 -29.44
N ALA A 216 6.46 2.40 -29.69
CA ALA A 216 6.91 3.49 -28.82
C ALA A 216 6.25 3.39 -27.43
N LEU A 217 7.01 3.28 -26.34
CA LEU A 217 7.87 4.32 -25.75
C LEU A 217 7.03 5.54 -25.39
N LEU A 218 6.56 5.61 -24.14
CA LEU A 218 5.86 6.73 -23.49
C LEU A 218 5.90 8.04 -24.31
N PRO A 219 4.97 8.25 -25.27
CA PRO A 219 5.13 9.26 -26.31
C PRO A 219 5.09 10.70 -25.76
N GLN A 220 4.61 10.88 -24.53
CA GLN A 220 4.51 12.15 -23.84
C GLN A 220 5.45 12.26 -22.62
N LEU A 221 6.45 11.38 -22.49
CA LEU A 221 7.38 11.43 -21.35
C LEU A 221 8.31 12.65 -21.45
N ASP A 222 7.91 13.73 -20.78
CA ASP A 222 8.70 14.96 -20.72
C ASP A 222 9.86 14.85 -19.70
N LYS A 223 9.64 14.13 -18.60
CA LYS A 223 10.58 14.07 -17.48
C LYS A 223 10.66 12.67 -16.87
N MET A 224 11.87 12.09 -16.88
CA MET A 224 12.21 10.93 -16.05
C MET A 224 13.23 11.37 -15.01
N ASP A 225 12.88 11.19 -13.74
CA ASP A 225 13.74 11.51 -12.60
C ASP A 225 14.06 10.21 -11.87
N ILE A 226 15.33 9.81 -11.91
CA ILE A 226 15.80 8.61 -11.22
C ILE A 226 16.78 9.06 -10.16
N ASP A 227 16.34 8.97 -8.91
CA ASP A 227 17.19 9.22 -7.76
C ASP A 227 18.04 7.98 -7.48
N TYR A 228 19.31 8.07 -7.87
CA TYR A 228 20.35 7.06 -7.69
C TYR A 228 21.05 7.14 -6.32
N ASN A 229 20.57 7.96 -5.38
CA ASN A 229 21.10 8.00 -4.02
C ASN A 229 20.70 6.75 -3.20
N TRP A 230 21.01 5.58 -3.73
CA TRP A 230 20.76 4.31 -3.07
C TRP A 230 21.88 4.08 -2.07
N PRO A 231 21.57 3.63 -0.84
CA PRO A 231 22.60 3.25 0.12
C PRO A 231 23.61 2.28 -0.51
N ASN A 232 24.91 2.60 -0.46
CA ASN A 232 25.99 1.73 -0.98
C ASN A 232 25.92 0.29 -0.43
N SER A 233 25.32 0.11 0.76
CA SER A 233 25.07 -1.19 1.37
C SER A 233 24.14 -2.09 0.55
N LEU A 234 23.38 -1.55 -0.41
CA LEU A 234 22.50 -2.31 -1.30
C LEU A 234 23.20 -2.77 -2.58
N ASP A 235 24.38 -2.23 -2.94
CA ASP A 235 25.08 -2.62 -4.17
C ASP A 235 25.56 -4.09 -4.18
N HIS A 236 25.66 -4.70 -3.00
CA HIS A 236 26.00 -6.12 -2.85
C HIS A 236 24.79 -7.07 -2.80
N ASP A 237 23.57 -6.53 -2.73
CA ASP A 237 22.35 -7.33 -2.77
C ASP A 237 22.04 -7.69 -4.24
N PRO A 238 22.01 -8.98 -4.64
CA PRO A 238 21.63 -9.39 -5.99
C PRO A 238 20.29 -8.79 -6.46
N LEU A 239 19.39 -8.47 -5.52
CA LEU A 239 18.11 -7.85 -5.82
C LEU A 239 18.26 -6.38 -6.27
N SER A 240 19.32 -5.67 -5.89
CA SER A 240 19.54 -4.27 -6.31
C SER A 240 19.90 -4.18 -7.80
N ILE A 241 20.69 -5.13 -8.30
CA ILE A 241 21.01 -5.27 -9.73
C ILE A 241 19.72 -5.52 -10.53
N TYR A 242 18.86 -6.41 -10.04
CA TYR A 242 17.57 -6.69 -10.67
C TYR A 242 16.64 -5.46 -10.69
N ARG A 243 16.59 -4.69 -9.59
CA ARG A 243 15.82 -3.43 -9.52
C ARG A 243 16.31 -2.40 -10.54
N ARG A 244 17.63 -2.20 -10.65
CA ARG A 244 18.22 -1.32 -11.67
C ARG A 244 17.84 -1.76 -13.07
N ARG A 245 17.85 -3.08 -13.32
CA ARG A 245 17.46 -3.66 -14.60
C ARG A 245 15.99 -3.43 -14.93
N ILE A 246 15.07 -3.61 -13.99
CA ILE A 246 13.64 -3.27 -14.21
C ILE A 246 13.49 -1.78 -14.52
N ILE A 247 14.12 -0.91 -13.73
CA ILE A 247 14.00 0.53 -13.91
C ILE A 247 14.55 0.98 -15.27
N ARG A 248 15.67 0.40 -15.69
CA ARG A 248 16.35 0.77 -16.94
C ARG A 248 15.73 0.11 -18.17
N ASP A 249 15.36 -1.16 -18.08
CA ASP A 249 15.02 -1.98 -19.25
C ASP A 249 13.51 -2.17 -19.42
N VAL A 250 12.72 -2.12 -18.34
CA VAL A 250 11.27 -2.41 -18.37
C VAL A 250 10.44 -1.14 -18.35
N LEU A 251 10.72 -0.23 -17.40
CA LEU A 251 9.93 1.01 -17.22
C LEU A 251 9.80 1.86 -18.49
N PRO A 252 10.86 2.05 -19.30
CA PRO A 252 10.76 2.77 -20.56
C PRO A 252 9.89 2.09 -21.62
N ARG A 253 9.66 0.77 -21.49
CA ARG A 253 8.87 -0.03 -22.43
C ARG A 253 7.38 -0.07 -22.09
N ILE A 254 6.97 0.58 -20.99
CA ILE A 254 5.56 0.59 -20.59
C ILE A 254 4.79 1.60 -21.45
N LEU A 255 3.64 1.15 -21.95
CA LEU A 255 2.77 1.93 -22.84
C LEU A 255 1.77 2.76 -22.03
N CYS A 256 2.19 3.94 -21.56
CA CYS A 256 1.26 4.95 -21.05
C CYS A 256 1.34 6.21 -21.92
N PRO A 257 0.35 6.47 -22.78
CA PRO A 257 0.42 7.59 -23.73
C PRO A 257 0.48 8.95 -23.05
N LYS A 258 -0.02 9.10 -21.81
CA LYS A 258 -0.14 10.39 -21.11
C LYS A 258 0.81 10.60 -19.92
N VAL A 259 1.63 9.61 -19.58
CA VAL A 259 2.57 9.74 -18.46
C VAL A 259 3.70 10.65 -18.89
N SER A 260 3.71 11.87 -18.34
CA SER A 260 4.74 12.87 -18.62
C SER A 260 5.86 12.90 -17.59
N THR A 261 5.60 12.37 -16.38
CA THR A 261 6.59 12.35 -15.30
C THR A 261 6.68 10.98 -14.65
N ILE A 262 7.87 10.38 -14.70
CA ILE A 262 8.22 9.20 -13.90
C ILE A 262 9.26 9.62 -12.87
N ARG A 263 8.98 9.35 -11.58
CA ARG A 263 9.94 9.52 -10.49
C ARG A 263 10.23 8.18 -9.88
N VAL A 264 11.48 7.75 -9.94
CA VAL A 264 11.95 6.56 -9.26
C VAL A 264 12.92 6.99 -8.18
N SER A 265 12.67 6.60 -6.94
CA SER A 265 13.52 7.01 -5.83
C SER A 265 13.91 5.87 -4.91
N ALA A 266 15.08 6.06 -4.29
CA ALA A 266 15.68 5.14 -3.35
C ALA A 266 14.72 4.83 -2.18
N PRO A 267 14.91 3.68 -1.50
CA PRO A 267 14.49 3.56 -0.11
C PRO A 267 15.04 4.73 0.69
N VAL A 268 14.20 5.72 0.98
CA VAL A 268 14.57 6.69 1.98
C VAL A 268 14.47 5.96 3.32
N ALA A 269 15.61 5.63 3.93
CA ALA A 269 15.68 5.08 5.28
C ALA A 269 14.88 5.95 6.29
N ASN A 270 14.74 7.25 5.98
CA ASN A 270 13.94 8.20 6.75
C ASN A 270 12.42 8.14 6.53
N ILE A 271 11.86 7.35 5.61
CA ILE A 271 10.39 7.16 5.59
C ILE A 271 9.96 6.41 6.85
N PHE A 272 10.70 5.38 7.28
CA PHE A 272 10.42 4.70 8.55
C PHE A 272 10.65 5.60 9.78
N MET A 273 11.68 6.46 9.77
CA MET A 273 12.00 7.34 10.91
C MET A 273 11.10 8.59 10.98
N GLY A 274 10.77 9.18 9.83
CA GLY A 274 9.84 10.31 9.70
C GLY A 274 8.39 9.90 9.98
N LEU A 275 7.99 8.70 9.54
CA LEU A 275 6.75 8.07 9.97
C LEU A 275 6.79 7.78 11.45
N SER A 276 7.87 7.29 12.05
CA SER A 276 7.95 7.12 13.52
C SER A 276 7.67 8.42 14.27
N SER A 277 8.24 9.55 13.86
CA SER A 277 7.97 10.85 14.54
C SER A 277 6.53 11.39 14.31
N SER A 278 5.96 11.18 13.12
CA SER A 278 4.59 11.60 12.77
C SER A 278 3.54 10.66 13.35
N ILE A 279 3.83 9.35 13.38
CA ILE A 279 3.07 8.29 14.03
C ILE A 279 3.16 8.49 15.53
N GLN A 280 4.28 8.87 16.15
CA GLN A 280 4.34 9.23 17.58
C GLN A 280 3.44 10.45 17.87
N LYS A 281 3.45 11.48 17.01
CA LYS A 281 2.54 12.65 17.10
C LYS A 281 1.06 12.31 16.83
N LEU A 282 0.76 11.23 16.12
CA LEU A 282 -0.61 10.74 15.86
C LEU A 282 -1.07 9.73 16.93
N GLN A 283 -0.16 8.88 17.42
CA GLN A 283 -0.37 7.90 18.49
C GLN A 283 -0.58 8.58 19.84
N SER A 284 -0.06 9.81 20.03
CA SER A 284 -0.45 10.70 21.13
C SER A 284 -1.92 11.18 21.05
N GLY A 285 -2.68 10.73 20.03
CA GLY A 285 -4.13 10.86 19.96
C GLY A 285 -4.64 12.11 19.24
N THR A 286 -3.78 12.83 18.53
CA THR A 286 -4.17 14.06 17.83
C THR A 286 -4.60 13.74 16.40
N THR A 287 -5.86 13.38 16.21
CA THR A 287 -6.48 13.39 14.88
C THR A 287 -6.56 14.85 14.41
N ARG A 288 -6.03 15.18 13.23
CA ARG A 288 -6.13 16.54 12.67
C ARG A 288 -7.20 16.56 11.59
N PHE A 289 -8.18 17.42 11.77
CA PHE A 289 -9.15 17.78 10.74
C PHE A 289 -8.85 19.20 10.29
N LYS A 290 -8.83 19.40 8.98
CA LYS A 290 -8.78 20.74 8.39
C LYS A 290 -9.90 20.84 7.36
N PRO A 291 -10.70 21.92 7.39
CA PRO A 291 -11.61 22.20 6.29
C PRO A 291 -10.78 22.40 5.01
N CYS A 292 -11.31 21.94 3.87
CA CYS A 292 -10.79 22.35 2.58
C CYS A 292 -11.20 23.81 2.36
N ASN A 293 -10.21 24.72 2.34
CA ASN A 293 -10.47 26.06 1.84
C ASN A 293 -10.74 25.92 0.33
N ALA A 294 -11.95 26.30 -0.09
CA ALA A 294 -12.36 26.35 -1.49
C ALA A 294 -11.58 27.42 -2.27
#